data_AF-A0A358ASD9-F1
#
_entry.id   AF-A0A358ASD9-F1
#
_cell.length_a   1.000
_cell.length_b   1.000
_cell.length_c   1.000
_cell.angle_alpha   90.00
_cell.angle_beta   90.00
_cell.angle_gamma   90.00
#
_symmetry.space_group_name_H-M   'P 1'
#
loop_
_entity.id
_entity.type
_entity.pdbx_description
1 polymer ?
#
loop_
_entity_poly.entity_id
_entity_poly.type
_entity_poly.pdbx_seq_one_letter_code
_entity_poly.pdbx_strand_id
1 'polypeptide(L)' 'MNYFMLIALIVLFTGVGFLALAGMVFHFRAIANKPAWNGMTKPFLLIGLIFLIIGLVLVYFAYKNQFGDS' A
#
# COMPACT_ATOMS: atom_id res chain seq x y z
N MET A 1 -7.51 -11.53 19.01
CA MET A 1 -7.15 -10.82 17.76
C MET A 1 -7.58 -11.69 16.59
N ASN A 2 -8.49 -11.22 15.74
CA ASN A 2 -8.92 -12.01 14.58
C ASN A 2 -7.77 -12.10 13.57
N TYR A 3 -7.31 -13.31 13.26
CA TYR A 3 -6.20 -13.54 12.32
C TYR A 3 -6.48 -12.90 10.94
N PHE A 4 -7.74 -12.89 10.51
CA PHE A 4 -8.15 -12.24 9.28
C PHE A 4 -7.92 -10.71 9.28
N MET A 5 -8.25 -10.03 10.40
CA MET A 5 -7.98 -8.60 10.54
C MET A 5 -6.48 -8.30 10.61
N LEU A 6 -5.70 -9.19 11.22
CA LEU A 6 -4.25 -9.07 11.29
C LEU A 6 -3.61 -9.19 9.89
N ILE A 7 -4.05 -10.16 9.08
CA ILE A 7 -3.61 -10.30 7.68
C ILE A 7 -3.99 -9.07 6.86
N ALA A 8 -5.22 -8.57 6.99
CA ALA A 8 -5.67 -7.37 6.28
C ALA A 8 -4.81 -6.14 6.59
N LEU A 9 -4.48 -5.94 7.88
CA LEU A 9 -3.59 -4.85 8.31
C LEU A 9 -2.17 -5.00 7.76
N ILE A 10 -1.59 -6.21 7.77
CA ILE A 10 -0.26 -6.45 7.18
C ILE A 10 -0.26 -6.05 5.71
N VAL A 11 -1.25 -6.50 4.93
CA VAL A 11 -1.35 -6.17 3.50
C VAL A 11 -1.49 -4.66 3.28
N LEU A 12 -2.31 -3.99 4.09
CA LEU A 12 -2.48 -2.53 4.04
C LEU A 12 -1.16 -1.80 4.32
N PHE A 13 -0.46 -2.15 5.41
CA PHE A 13 0.80 -1.53 5.78
C PHE A 13 1.92 -1.82 4.78
N THR A 14 1.94 -3.01 4.17
CA THR A 14 2.85 -3.32 3.07
C THR A 14 2.60 -2.40 1.87
N GLY A 15 1.34 -2.16 1.50
CA GLY A 15 0.98 -1.22 0.44
C GLY A 15 1.43 0.22 0.73
N VAL A 16 1.19 0.70 1.95
CA VAL A 16 1.68 2.00 2.43
C VAL A 16 3.21 2.08 2.39
N GLY A 17 3.91 1.02 2.82
CA GLY A 17 5.36 0.93 2.77
C GLY A 17 5.90 1.06 1.35
N PHE A 18 5.30 0.36 0.38
CA PHE A 18 5.69 0.48 -1.03
C PHE A 18 5.43 1.87 -1.60
N LEU A 19 4.32 2.52 -1.24
CA LEU A 19 4.04 3.91 -1.64
C LEU A 19 5.04 4.90 -1.02
N ALA A 20 5.40 4.72 0.25
CA ALA A 20 6.41 5.53 0.92
C ALA A 20 7.78 5.37 0.25
N LEU A 21 8.17 4.14 -0.09
CA LEU A 21 9.38 3.86 -0.86
C LEU A 21 9.33 4.48 -2.25
N ALA A 22 8.19 4.43 -2.95
CA ALA A 22 8.02 5.08 -4.24
C ALA A 22 8.22 6.60 -4.13
N GLY A 23 7.66 7.24 -3.11
CA GLY A 23 7.87 8.67 -2.83
C GLY A 23 9.33 8.99 -2.52
N MET A 24 10.01 8.15 -1.73
CA MET A 24 11.43 8.32 -1.43
C MET A 24 12.29 8.20 -2.70
N VAL A 25 12.03 7.20 -3.56
CA VAL A 25 12.71 7.04 -4.86
C VAL A 25 12.44 8.23 -5.77
N PHE A 26 11.23 8.77 -5.78
CA PHE A 26 10.88 9.98 -6.51
C PHE A 26 11.75 11.17 -6.07
N HIS A 27 11.85 11.41 -4.76
CA HIS A 27 12.69 12.47 -4.21
C HIS A 27 14.18 12.28 -4.54
N PHE A 28 14.72 11.07 -4.37
CA PHE A 28 16.12 10.78 -4.74
C PHE A 28 16.40 11.03 -6.22
N ARG A 29 15.48 10.66 -7.12
CA ARG A 29 15.64 10.90 -8.55
C ARG A 29 15.53 12.38 -8.91
N ALA A 30 14.64 13.12 -8.24
CA ALA A 30 14.52 14.56 -8.40
C ALA A 30 15.82 15.28 -8.01
N ILE A 31 16.45 14.88 -6.89
CA ILE A 31 17.75 15.41 -6.45
C ILE A 31 18.86 15.03 -7.44
N ALA A 32 18.82 13.82 -8.00
CA ALA A 32 19.79 13.35 -8.98
C ALA A 32 19.59 13.91 -10.40
N ASN A 33 18.71 14.91 -10.60
CA ASN A 33 18.32 15.47 -11.90
C ASN A 33 17.85 14.42 -12.93
N LYS A 34 17.39 13.26 -12.46
CA LYS A 34 16.79 12.22 -13.32
C LYS A 34 15.29 12.45 -13.37
N PRO A 35 14.61 12.11 -14.48
CA PRO A 35 13.15 12.22 -14.56
C PRO A 35 12.51 11.42 -13.41
N ALA A 36 11.84 12.15 -12.51
CA ALA A 36 11.39 11.66 -11.20
C ALA A 36 10.26 10.62 -11.33
N TRP A 37 9.39 10.84 -12.31
CA TRP A 37 8.30 9.93 -12.70
C TRP A 37 8.75 8.73 -13.54
N ASN A 38 10.04 8.54 -13.81
CA ASN A 38 10.52 7.46 -14.68
C ASN A 38 11.21 6.34 -13.89
N GLY A 39 11.54 5.23 -14.57
CA GLY A 39 12.23 4.07 -13.99
C GLY A 39 11.49 3.44 -12.81
N MET A 40 12.22 3.07 -11.76
CA MET A 40 11.68 2.31 -10.62
C MET A 40 10.58 3.01 -9.81
N THR A 41 10.43 4.34 -9.91
CA THR A 41 9.35 5.06 -9.23
C THR A 41 7.95 4.56 -9.64
N LYS A 42 7.73 4.30 -10.94
CA LYS A 42 6.43 3.85 -11.47
C LYS A 42 6.01 2.47 -10.96
N PRO A 43 6.83 1.40 -11.07
CA PRO A 43 6.43 0.08 -10.59
C PRO A 43 6.22 0.06 -9.08
N PHE A 44 7.06 0.74 -8.29
CA PHE A 44 6.84 0.82 -6.83
C PHE A 44 5.54 1.54 -6.49
N LEU A 45 5.21 2.63 -7.19
CA LEU A 45 3.96 3.35 -6.97
C LEU A 45 2.75 2.52 -7.38
N LEU A 46 2.81 1.81 -8.52
CA LEU A 46 1.74 0.95 -9.01
C LEU A 46 1.49 -0.23 -8.05
N ILE A 47 2.55 -0.94 -7.66
CA ILE A 47 2.47 -2.08 -6.74
C ILE A 47 1.92 -1.62 -5.39
N GLY A 48 2.46 -0.52 -4.84
CA GLY A 48 2.00 0.04 -3.58
C GLY A 48 0.52 0.44 -3.62
N LEU A 49 0.06 1.05 -4.71
CA LEU A 49 -1.35 1.41 -4.89
C LEU A 49 -2.26 0.19 -4.96
N ILE A 50 -1.88 -0.85 -5.71
CA ILE A 50 -2.64 -2.10 -5.79
C ILE A 50 -2.76 -2.75 -4.41
N PHE A 51 -1.65 -2.86 -3.68
CA PHE A 51 -1.65 -3.41 -2.33
C PHE A 51 -2.47 -2.57 -1.34
N LEU A 52 -2.46 -1.24 -1.48
CA LEU A 52 -3.28 -0.36 -0.64
C LEU A 52 -4.77 -0.55 -0.90
N ILE A 53 -5.18 -0.65 -2.17
CA ILE A 53 -6.58 -0.90 -2.55
C ILE A 53 -7.02 -2.27 -2.02
N ILE A 54 -6.24 -3.33 -2.26
CA ILE A 54 -6.54 -4.68 -1.77
C ILE A 54 -6.61 -4.70 -0.23
N GLY A 55 -5.66 -4.05 0.44
CA GLY A 55 -5.64 -3.93 1.89
C GLY A 55 -6.89 -3.24 2.44
N LEU A 56 -7.33 -2.12 1.83
CA LEU A 56 -8.56 -1.44 2.24
C LEU A 56 -9.79 -2.32 2.07
N VAL A 57 -9.89 -3.04 0.95
CA VAL A 57 -11.00 -3.97 0.69
C VAL A 57 -11.01 -5.08 1.75
N LEU A 58 -9.86 -5.68 2.04
CA LEU A 58 -9.74 -6.71 3.08
C LEU A 58 -10.11 -6.18 4.47
N VAL A 59 -9.67 -4.97 4.83
CA VAL A 59 -10.03 -4.33 6.11
C VAL A 59 -11.54 -4.11 6.20
N TYR A 60 -12.18 -3.64 5.14
CA TYR A 60 -13.63 -3.46 5.10
C TYR A 60 -14.39 -4.78 5.33
N PHE A 61 -13.99 -5.84 4.62
CA PHE A 61 -14.60 -7.16 4.81
C PHE A 61 -14.29 -7.74 6.19
N ALA A 62 -13.08 -7.53 6.73
CA ALA A 62 -12.71 -7.99 8.06
C ALA A 62 -13.53 -7.28 9.16
N TYR A 63 -13.73 -5.97 9.01
CA TYR A 63 -14.58 -5.19 9.89
C TYR A 63 -16.03 -5.67 9.81
N LYS A 64 -16.59 -5.81 8.60
CA LYS A 64 -17.94 -6.32 8.40
C LYS A 64 -18.13 -7.71 9.00
N ASN A 65 -17.17 -8.63 8.83
CA ASN A 65 -17.26 -9.98 9.38
C ASN A 65 -17.16 -10.02 10.91
N GLN A 66 -16.58 -8.99 11.54
CA GLN A 66 -16.41 -8.94 12.99
C GLN A 66 -17.57 -8.23 13.71
N PHE A 67 -18.26 -7.31 13.03
CA PHE A 67 -19.29 -6.46 13.66
C PHE A 67 -20.63 -6.43 12.92
N GLY A 68 -20.71 -7.06 11.75
CA GLY A 68 -21.89 -7.07 10.87
C GLY A 68 -22.86 -8.23 11.12
N ASP A 69 -22.89 -8.77 12.34
CA ASP A 69 -23.95 -9.67 12.78
C ASP A 69 -25.23 -8.85 13.02
N SER A 70 -25.97 -8.57 11.95
CA SER A 70 -27.33 -8.00 11.98
C SER A 70 -28.18 -8.59 10.87
#